data_AF-A0A291VNL2-F1
#
_entry.id   AF-A0A291VNL2-F1
#
_cell.length_a   1.000
_cell.length_b   1.000
_cell.length_c   1.000
_cell.angle_alpha   90.00
_cell.angle_beta   90.00
_cell.angle_gamma   90.00
#
_symmetry.space_group_name_H-M   'P 1'
#
loop_
_entity.id
_entity.type
_entity.pdbx_description
1 polymer ?
#
loop_
_entity_poly.entity_id
_entity_poly.type
_entity_poly.pdbx_seq_one_letter_code
_entity_poly.pdbx_strand_id
1 'polypeptide(L)'
;MFRVHCFHKKAMYIEADFTCVNGREYVNIYDTNWMLQPFTLGYGNTPYNIDRPSSLDDILDIAAKLATDLDYCRVDLMVENERVYFSEITLTPESGQLKFSHAEWDLRLGRLWNMPIMRID
;
A
#
# COMPACT_ATOMS: atom_id res chain seq x y z
N MET A 1 8.40 -5.73 -4.76
CA MET A 1 8.16 -5.29 -3.37
C MET A 1 6.69 -4.96 -3.23
N PHE A 2 6.11 -5.19 -2.05
CA PHE A 2 4.72 -4.88 -1.74
C PHE A 2 4.70 -3.88 -0.59
N ARG A 3 4.08 -2.72 -0.76
CA ARG A 3 3.90 -1.75 0.32
C ARG A 3 2.43 -1.65 0.67
N VAL A 4 2.09 -2.08 1.86
CA VAL A 4 0.70 -2.21 2.29
C VAL A 4 0.34 -1.02 3.17
N HIS A 5 -0.62 -0.22 2.72
CA HIS A 5 -1.19 0.84 3.52
C HIS A 5 -2.18 0.24 4.52
N CYS A 6 -1.84 0.34 5.79
CA CYS A 6 -2.65 -0.10 6.90
C CYS A 6 -3.27 1.10 7.62
N PHE A 7 -4.56 1.00 7.92
CA PHE A 7 -5.30 1.97 8.73
C PHE A 7 -5.99 1.23 9.86
N HIS A 8 -5.78 1.65 11.10
CA HIS A 8 -6.41 1.05 12.29
C HIS A 8 -6.31 -0.47 12.31
N LYS A 9 -5.07 -1.00 12.20
CA LYS A 9 -4.75 -2.43 12.18
C LYS A 9 -5.26 -3.22 10.95
N LYS A 10 -5.80 -2.55 9.93
CA LYS A 10 -6.35 -3.18 8.73
C LYS A 10 -5.54 -2.82 7.49
N ALA A 11 -5.08 -3.82 6.76
CA ALA A 11 -4.55 -3.62 5.41
C ALA A 11 -5.68 -3.17 4.47
N MET A 12 -5.45 -2.12 3.68
CA MET A 12 -6.48 -1.51 2.83
C MET A 12 -6.07 -1.40 1.35
N TYR A 13 -4.84 -0.97 1.10
CA TYR A 13 -4.30 -0.80 -0.26
C TYR A 13 -2.87 -1.30 -0.34
N ILE A 14 -2.46 -1.70 -1.54
CA ILE A 14 -1.16 -2.31 -1.82
C ILE A 14 -0.52 -1.56 -2.98
N GLU A 15 0.65 -0.97 -2.77
CA GLU A 15 1.58 -0.63 -3.84
C GLU A 15 2.36 -1.90 -4.21
N ALA A 16 2.35 -2.30 -5.48
CA ALA A 16 3.11 -3.44 -5.97
C ALA A 16 4.11 -2.98 -7.04
N ASP A 17 5.40 -3.16 -6.76
CA ASP A 17 6.49 -2.80 -7.66
C ASP A 17 6.73 -3.87 -8.71
N PHE A 18 6.84 -3.46 -9.98
CA PHE A 18 7.18 -4.31 -11.10
C PHE A 18 8.30 -3.70 -11.93
N THR A 19 9.25 -4.53 -12.35
CA THR A 19 10.32 -4.15 -13.28
C THR A 19 10.23 -5.05 -14.51
N CYS A 20 10.08 -4.46 -15.69
CA CYS A 20 10.10 -5.20 -16.95
C CYS A 20 11.53 -5.60 -17.36
N VAL A 21 11.64 -6.50 -18.33
CA VAL A 21 12.93 -6.99 -18.88
C VAL A 21 13.82 -5.85 -19.40
N ASN A 22 13.23 -4.75 -19.86
CA ASN A 22 13.95 -3.56 -20.33
C ASN A 22 14.34 -2.57 -19.21
N GLY A 23 14.16 -2.95 -17.93
CA GLY A 23 14.46 -2.13 -16.77
C GLY A 23 13.43 -1.04 -16.45
N ARG A 24 12.31 -0.97 -17.19
CA ARG A 24 11.24 0.00 -16.88
C ARG A 24 10.48 -0.42 -15.63
N GLU A 25 10.31 0.52 -14.72
CA GLU A 25 9.61 0.34 -13.45
C GLU A 25 8.16 0.82 -13.52
N TYR A 26 7.30 0.11 -12.79
CA TYR A 26 5.89 0.39 -12.62
C TYR A 26 5.50 0.16 -11.16
N VAL A 27 4.52 0.91 -10.68
CA VAL A 27 3.90 0.68 -9.38
C VAL A 27 2.40 0.69 -9.59
N ASN A 28 1.78 -0.47 -9.41
CA ASN A 28 0.33 -0.59 -9.46
C ASN A 28 -0.24 -0.45 -8.05
N ILE A 29 -1.39 0.19 -7.93
CA ILE A 29 -2.13 0.29 -6.67
C ILE A 29 -3.31 -0.67 -6.71
N TYR A 30 -3.34 -1.64 -5.80
CA TYR A 30 -4.43 -2.61 -5.66
C TYR A 30 -5.18 -2.40 -4.34
N ASP A 31 -6.44 -2.83 -4.29
CA ASP A 31 -7.12 -3.10 -3.02
C ASP A 31 -6.80 -4.51 -2.50
N THR A 32 -7.39 -4.88 -1.36
CA THR A 32 -7.20 -6.19 -0.73
C THR A 32 -7.73 -7.37 -1.55
N ASN A 33 -8.55 -7.13 -2.57
CA ASN A 33 -9.08 -8.16 -3.47
C ASN A 33 -8.26 -8.28 -4.75
N TRP A 34 -7.08 -7.63 -4.82
CA TRP A 34 -6.24 -7.54 -6.01
C TRP A 34 -6.92 -6.83 -7.19
N MET A 35 -7.83 -5.89 -6.92
CA MET A 35 -8.45 -5.06 -7.95
C MET A 35 -7.64 -3.77 -8.15
N LEU A 36 -7.19 -3.53 -9.38
CA LEU A 36 -6.40 -2.33 -9.73
C LEU A 36 -7.24 -1.07 -9.50
N GLN A 37 -6.70 -0.12 -8.76
CA GLN A 37 -7.37 1.13 -8.44
C GLN A 37 -7.10 2.18 -9.53
N PRO A 38 -8.07 3.09 -9.80
CA PRO A 38 -7.97 4.07 -10.87
C PRO A 38 -7.16 5.32 -10.46
N PHE A 39 -6.00 5.12 -9.83
CA PHE A 39 -5.05 6.19 -9.51
C PHE A 39 -3.63 5.65 -9.40
N THR A 40 -2.64 6.55 -9.43
CA THR A 40 -1.23 6.19 -9.21
C THR A 40 -0.55 7.12 -8.20
N LEU A 41 0.61 6.69 -7.71
CA LEU A 41 1.46 7.41 -6.75
C LEU A 41 2.83 7.73 -7.37
N GLY A 42 2.86 8.62 -8.37
CA GLY A 42 4.10 9.07 -9.03
C GLY A 42 4.67 8.15 -10.12
N TYR A 43 4.36 6.85 -10.09
CA TYR A 43 4.73 5.88 -11.12
C TYR A 43 3.53 5.54 -12.02
N GLY A 44 3.80 5.03 -13.22
CA GLY A 44 2.76 4.52 -14.12
C GLY A 44 2.36 3.09 -13.75
N ASN A 45 1.14 2.70 -14.13
CA ASN A 45 0.70 1.30 -14.06
C ASN A 45 1.37 0.46 -15.15
N THR A 46 1.48 -0.85 -14.91
CA THR A 46 1.82 -1.83 -15.94
C THR A 46 0.83 -1.73 -17.12
N PRO A 47 1.28 -1.87 -18.38
CA PRO A 47 0.39 -1.80 -19.54
C PRO A 47 -0.42 -3.08 -19.77
N TYR A 48 -0.35 -4.03 -18.85
CA TYR A 48 -1.00 -5.34 -18.86
C TYR A 48 -1.45 -5.72 -17.45
N ASN A 49 -2.39 -6.65 -17.36
CA ASN A 49 -2.88 -7.16 -16.08
C ASN A 49 -1.83 -8.07 -15.42
N ILE A 50 -1.77 -8.01 -14.09
CA ILE A 50 -0.92 -8.90 -13.27
C ILE A 50 -1.83 -9.83 -12.49
N ASP A 51 -1.54 -11.12 -12.55
CA ASP A 51 -2.26 -12.13 -11.79
C ASP A 51 -2.07 -11.94 -10.29
N ARG A 52 -3.11 -12.29 -9.52
CA ARG A 52 -3.06 -12.27 -8.06
C ARG A 52 -1.93 -13.19 -7.56
N PRO A 53 -1.01 -12.71 -6.71
CA PRO A 53 0.04 -13.57 -6.15
C PRO A 53 -0.57 -14.59 -5.18
N SER A 54 0.01 -15.79 -5.14
CA SER A 54 -0.39 -16.86 -4.20
C SER A 54 -0.24 -16.43 -2.74
N SER A 55 0.75 -15.58 -2.45
CA SER A 55 1.05 -15.05 -1.11
C SER A 55 0.20 -13.83 -0.70
N LEU A 56 -0.82 -13.42 -1.47
CA LEU A 56 -1.59 -12.21 -1.15
C LEU A 56 -2.17 -12.24 0.27
N ASP A 57 -2.74 -13.37 0.67
CA ASP A 57 -3.39 -13.49 1.97
C ASP A 57 -2.38 -13.36 3.12
N ASP A 58 -1.19 -13.94 2.95
CA ASP A 58 -0.08 -13.81 3.91
C ASP A 58 0.44 -12.37 3.97
N ILE A 59 0.58 -11.69 2.82
CA ILE A 59 0.99 -10.28 2.74
C ILE A 59 0.03 -9.40 3.57
N LEU A 60 -1.28 -9.58 3.37
CA LEU A 60 -2.31 -8.80 4.04
C LEU A 60 -2.36 -9.09 5.55
N ASP A 61 -2.30 -10.36 5.94
CA ASP A 61 -2.32 -10.78 7.35
C ASP A 61 -1.08 -10.29 8.12
N ILE A 62 0.12 -10.46 7.55
CA ILE A 62 1.38 -10.00 8.15
C ILE A 62 1.37 -8.47 8.28
N ALA A 63 0.96 -7.74 7.25
CA ALA A 63 0.87 -6.29 7.30
C ALA A 63 -0.11 -5.79 8.37
N ALA A 64 -1.28 -6.42 8.49
CA ALA A 64 -2.27 -6.10 9.51
C ALA A 64 -1.73 -6.35 10.94
N LYS A 65 -1.07 -7.49 11.16
CA LYS A 65 -0.44 -7.83 12.46
C LYS A 65 0.66 -6.85 12.84
N LEU A 66 1.52 -6.46 11.90
CA LEU A 66 2.58 -5.47 12.13
C LEU A 66 2.02 -4.06 12.40
N ALA A 67 0.82 -3.74 11.91
CA ALA A 67 0.14 -2.46 12.11
C ALA A 67 -0.72 -2.40 13.39
N THR A 68 -0.64 -3.40 14.28
CA THR A 68 -1.59 -3.56 15.41
C THR A 68 -1.71 -2.34 16.31
N ASP A 69 -0.68 -1.51 16.52
CA ASP A 69 -0.81 -0.36 17.44
C ASP A 69 -0.61 0.99 16.75
N LEU A 70 -0.86 1.03 15.44
CA LEU A 70 -0.68 2.22 14.61
C LEU A 70 -2.01 2.62 13.95
N ASP A 71 -2.37 3.90 14.07
CA ASP A 71 -3.56 4.43 13.40
C ASP A 71 -3.41 4.41 11.88
N TYR A 72 -2.20 4.71 11.40
CA TYR A 72 -1.78 4.56 10.02
C TYR A 72 -0.31 4.14 9.96
N CYS A 73 0.00 3.22 9.04
CA CYS A 73 1.36 2.99 8.58
C CYS A 73 1.36 2.38 7.18
N ARG A 74 2.50 2.48 6.50
CA ARG A 74 2.82 1.66 5.34
C ARG A 74 3.78 0.56 5.79
N VAL A 75 3.44 -0.69 5.51
CA VAL A 75 4.28 -1.86 5.82
C VAL A 75 4.87 -2.39 4.51
N ASP A 76 6.19 -2.37 4.40
CA ASP A 76 6.90 -2.81 3.22
C ASP A 76 7.35 -4.26 3.40
N LEU A 77 6.97 -5.10 2.43
CA LEU A 77 7.15 -6.55 2.43
C LEU A 77 7.81 -6.99 1.12
N MET A 78 8.76 -7.92 1.25
CA MET A 78 9.37 -8.62 0.12
C MET A 78 8.80 -10.04 0.03
N VAL A 79 8.73 -10.58 -1.20
CA VAL A 79 8.30 -11.96 -1.42
C VAL A 79 9.37 -12.67 -2.21
N GLU A 80 9.86 -13.79 -1.68
CA GLU A 80 10.81 -14.68 -2.35
C GLU A 80 10.41 -16.13 -2.06
N ASN A 81 10.28 -16.94 -3.12
CA ASN A 81 9.85 -18.35 -3.01
C ASN A 81 8.58 -18.53 -2.17
N GLU A 82 7.57 -17.68 -2.43
CA GLU A 82 6.28 -17.62 -1.72
C GLU A 82 6.37 -17.27 -0.23
N ARG A 83 7.56 -16.95 0.28
CA ARG A 83 7.74 -16.48 1.66
C ARG A 83 7.74 -14.97 1.71
N VAL A 84 7.03 -14.45 2.70
CA VAL A 84 6.92 -13.01 2.96
C VAL A 84 7.97 -12.60 3.99
N TYR A 85 8.73 -11.57 3.67
CA TYR A 85 9.79 -11.01 4.50
C TYR A 85 9.47 -9.55 4.82
N PHE A 86 9.59 -9.20 6.10
CA PHE A 86 9.47 -7.82 6.54
C PHE A 86 10.67 -6.98 6.07
N SER A 87 10.41 -5.77 5.58
CA SER A 87 11.44 -4.79 5.23
C SER A 87 11.41 -3.58 6.18
N GLU A 88 10.34 -2.79 6.12
CA GLU A 88 10.19 -1.57 6.93
C GLU A 88 8.74 -1.25 7.30
N ILE A 89 8.57 -0.37 8.30
CA ILE A 89 7.32 0.33 8.58
C ILE A 89 7.58 1.82 8.41
N THR A 90 6.81 2.48 7.56
CA THR A 90 6.88 3.93 7.32
C THR A 90 5.61 4.60 7.86
N LEU A 91 5.75 5.56 8.78
CA LEU A 91 4.60 6.29 9.34
C LEU A 91 4.17 7.47 8.48
N THR A 92 5.10 8.04 7.72
CA THR A 92 4.87 9.20 6.85
C THR A 92 5.60 9.01 5.51
N PRO A 93 5.09 8.18 4.60
CA PRO A 93 5.71 7.99 3.29
C PRO A 93 5.90 9.32 2.56
N GLU A 94 7.09 9.51 1.97
CA GLU A 94 7.45 10.75 1.27
C GLU A 94 7.25 12.03 2.12
N SER A 95 7.40 11.94 3.45
CA SER A 95 7.10 13.04 4.38
C SER A 95 5.67 13.59 4.23
N GLY A 96 4.71 12.75 3.85
CA GLY A 96 3.32 13.14 3.59
C GLY A 96 3.08 13.79 2.24
N GLN A 97 4.03 13.70 1.30
CA GLN A 97 3.95 14.34 -0.03
C GLN A 97 3.75 13.35 -1.17
N LEU A 98 3.07 12.22 -0.91
CA LEU A 98 2.71 11.25 -1.94
C LEU A 98 1.97 11.94 -3.10
N LYS A 99 2.44 11.71 -4.33
CA LYS A 99 1.91 12.37 -5.53
C LYS A 99 0.82 11.54 -6.17
N PHE A 100 -0.41 11.74 -5.71
CA PHE A 100 -1.59 11.13 -6.31
C PHE A 100 -1.86 11.69 -7.71
N SER A 101 -2.15 10.83 -8.69
CA SER A 101 -2.60 11.25 -10.02
C SER A 101 -3.96 11.97 -9.99
N HIS A 102 -4.77 11.69 -8.96
CA HIS A 102 -6.10 12.27 -8.73
C HIS A 102 -6.25 12.65 -7.26
N ALA A 103 -6.44 13.94 -6.96
CA ALA A 103 -6.53 14.46 -5.59
C ALA A 103 -7.69 13.88 -4.76
N GLU A 104 -8.74 13.37 -5.41
CA GLU A 104 -9.84 12.70 -4.70
C GLU A 104 -9.38 11.44 -3.93
N TRP A 105 -8.33 10.77 -4.40
CA TRP A 105 -7.82 9.55 -3.78
C TRP A 105 -6.99 9.84 -2.53
N ASP A 106 -6.28 10.97 -2.51
CA ASP A 106 -5.63 11.46 -1.30
C ASP A 106 -6.67 11.67 -0.18
N LEU A 107 -7.77 12.38 -0.49
CA LEU A 107 -8.87 12.57 0.44
C LEU A 107 -9.54 11.24 0.83
N ARG A 108 -9.71 10.30 -0.11
CA ARG A 108 -10.36 9.01 0.14
C ARG A 108 -9.54 8.15 1.10
N LEU A 109 -8.23 8.07 0.92
CA LEU A 109 -7.33 7.38 1.84
C LEU A 109 -7.26 8.09 3.18
N GLY A 110 -7.16 9.43 3.19
CA GLY A 110 -7.18 10.22 4.42
C GLY A 110 -8.44 9.99 5.28
N ARG A 111 -9.61 9.78 4.65
CA ARG A 111 -10.86 9.45 5.36
C ARG A 111 -10.87 8.07 6.02
N LEU A 112 -9.96 7.17 5.67
CA LEU A 112 -9.77 5.90 6.40
C LEU A 112 -9.08 6.12 7.74
N TRP A 113 -8.32 7.20 7.85
CA TRP A 113 -7.66 7.59 9.09
C TRP A 113 -8.65 8.29 10.02
N ASN A 114 -9.35 7.48 10.82
CA ASN A 114 -10.22 7.99 11.88
C ASN A 114 -9.41 8.56 13.04
N MET A 115 -9.05 9.84 13.00
CA MET A 115 -8.43 10.53 14.12
C MET A 115 -9.50 11.09 15.07
N PRO A 116 -9.37 10.90 16.39
CA PRO A 116 -10.23 11.59 17.33
C PRO A 116 -10.03 13.10 17.18
N ILE A 117 -11.13 13.84 17.03
CA ILE A 117 -11.09 15.30 17.10
C ILE A 117 -10.67 15.65 18.52
N MET A 118 -9.42 16.11 18.70
CA MET A 118 -9.03 16.73 19.96
C MET A 118 -9.87 17.99 20.14
N ARG A 119 -10.84 17.93 21.06
CA ARG A 119 -11.40 19.13 21.64
C ARG A 119 -10.33 19.70 22.56
N ILE A 120 -9.84 20.88 22.20
CA ILE A 120 -9.11 21.71 23.14
C ILE A 120 -10.21 22.41 23.95
N ASP A 121 -10.44 21.90 25.15
CA ASP A 121 -11.29 22.55 26.15
C ASP A 121 -10.57 23.77 26.76
#